data_AF-A0A484LAH2-F1
#
_entry.id   AF-A0A484LAH2-F1
#
_cell.length_a   1.000
_cell.length_b   1.000
_cell.length_c   1.000
_cell.angle_alpha   90.00
_cell.angle_beta   90.00
_cell.angle_gamma   90.00
#
_symmetry.space_group_name_H-M   'P 1'
#
loop_
_entity.id
_entity.type
_entity.pdbx_description
1 polymer ?
#
loop_
_entity_poly.entity_id
_entity_poly.type
_entity_poly.pdbx_seq_one_letter_code
_entity_poly.pdbx_strand_id
1 'polypeptide(L)'
;METLLAFSAVPPSHPARFPPAKLLAGRKCPAFGARAFSAAQSTEPEISDAVRPVYYPTPPNRPSRTPHSGYHFDGTRRQFFEGWFFKVLIPECRQSFCFIYSLENPAFSKPLSGLEELQYGQRFTGSGAQILGADDKYICQYTPESKNFWADGHELVLGNTFVAQTAAKPPTKEVHPQEFNRRVLEGFQVTPVWHQGSIRDDGRTDYAETVNTARWEYSTRPVYGWGNLGSKQKSTAGWLAAFPVFEPHWQVCMAAGLSTGWIEWGGQRFEFQNAPSYSEKNWGDSFPKKWFWVQCNAFKGADGEVTLTSGGGLRKIPGPGSTGTYENAALIAVHYGGVFYEFVPWNGSITWEISPWGHWYITAENETHKVEVEGRTSDPGTPLRAPTLEMGLAPVCRDSCRADLRLQLWERGPAGAKGKSILEVTSDMGGVEVGGGPWFNTWKGKTDTPEILKRAINTPVDIECLFGLLPLFKPPGL
;
A
#
# COMPACT_ATOMS: atom_id res chain seq x y z
N MET A 1 -58.06 3.66 24.78
CA MET A 1 -59.33 3.90 24.09
C MET A 1 -59.46 5.42 24.03
N GLU A 2 -59.27 5.98 22.81
CA GLU A 2 -59.19 7.43 22.44
C GLU A 2 -58.06 8.24 23.14
N THR A 3 -57.33 9.22 22.55
CA THR A 3 -57.67 10.24 21.53
C THR A 3 -56.39 10.91 20.96
N LEU A 4 -56.40 11.20 19.64
CA LEU A 4 -55.72 12.22 18.78
C LEU A 4 -54.23 12.65 19.00
N LEU A 5 -53.34 12.55 18.00
CA LEU A 5 -53.14 13.32 16.74
C LEU A 5 -52.73 14.80 16.91
N ALA A 6 -51.46 15.09 16.64
CA ALA A 6 -50.99 16.37 16.08
C ALA A 6 -49.56 16.22 15.52
N PHE A 7 -49.39 16.27 14.19
CA PHE A 7 -48.21 16.89 13.58
C PHE A 7 -48.60 17.60 12.29
N SER A 8 -48.09 18.82 12.19
CA SER A 8 -48.46 19.89 11.27
C SER A 8 -47.97 19.66 9.83
N ALA A 9 -48.80 20.04 8.86
CA ALA A 9 -48.52 20.06 7.44
C ALA A 9 -48.17 21.47 6.96
N VAL A 10 -47.10 21.60 6.16
CA VAL A 10 -46.70 22.80 5.40
C VAL A 10 -46.15 22.32 4.03
N PRO A 11 -46.37 23.04 2.91
CA PRO A 11 -46.89 22.51 1.63
C PRO A 11 -45.83 22.13 0.57
N PRO A 12 -46.21 21.52 -0.56
CA PRO A 12 -45.28 21.11 -1.62
C PRO A 12 -44.74 22.30 -2.42
N SER A 13 -43.42 22.28 -2.68
CA SER A 13 -42.76 23.20 -3.62
C SER A 13 -42.81 22.65 -5.05
N HIS A 14 -43.30 23.47 -5.98
CA HIS A 14 -43.35 23.18 -7.41
C HIS A 14 -41.97 23.34 -8.09
N PRO A 15 -41.67 22.55 -9.14
CA PRO A 15 -40.48 22.76 -9.96
C PRO A 15 -40.67 23.94 -10.93
N ALA A 16 -39.76 24.91 -10.88
CA ALA A 16 -39.73 26.03 -11.81
C ALA A 16 -39.29 25.57 -13.22
N ARG A 17 -40.19 25.74 -14.20
CA ARG A 17 -39.91 25.63 -15.64
C ARG A 17 -39.34 26.96 -16.12
N PHE A 18 -38.14 26.95 -16.72
CA PHE A 18 -37.60 28.08 -17.47
C PHE A 18 -37.97 27.96 -18.98
N PRO A 19 -38.29 29.07 -19.67
CA PRO A 19 -38.74 29.08 -21.07
C PRO A 19 -37.59 28.98 -22.07
N PRO A 20 -37.85 28.63 -23.35
CA PRO A 20 -36.81 28.41 -24.35
C PRO A 20 -36.25 29.74 -24.90
N ALA A 21 -34.93 29.88 -24.93
CA ALA A 21 -34.25 31.00 -25.56
C ALA A 21 -33.93 30.70 -27.03
N LYS A 22 -34.23 31.68 -27.89
CA LYS A 22 -34.14 31.66 -29.36
C LYS A 22 -32.70 31.57 -29.87
N LEU A 23 -32.49 30.77 -30.91
CA LEU A 23 -31.32 30.82 -31.79
C LEU A 23 -31.21 32.20 -32.45
N LEU A 24 -30.03 32.83 -32.37
CA LEU A 24 -29.64 33.95 -33.22
C LEU A 24 -28.30 33.64 -33.87
N ALA A 25 -28.30 33.71 -35.20
CA ALA A 25 -27.17 33.47 -36.07
C ALA A 25 -26.20 34.66 -36.12
N GLY A 26 -24.91 34.33 -36.13
CA GLY A 26 -23.89 34.90 -37.03
C GLY A 26 -23.53 36.37 -36.89
N ARG A 27 -22.32 36.65 -36.37
CA ARG A 27 -21.46 37.73 -36.86
C ARG A 27 -19.99 37.31 -36.90
N LYS A 28 -19.40 37.48 -38.08
CA LYS A 28 -18.02 37.17 -38.47
C LYS A 28 -17.02 38.11 -37.79
N CYS A 29 -15.82 37.59 -37.48
CA CYS A 29 -14.60 38.38 -37.29
C CYS A 29 -13.54 37.95 -38.33
N PRO A 30 -12.60 38.84 -38.69
CA PRO A 30 -12.02 38.88 -40.04
C PRO A 30 -10.78 38.01 -40.22
N ALA A 31 -10.56 37.60 -41.48
CA ALA A 31 -9.41 36.87 -41.95
C ALA A 31 -8.14 37.75 -41.97
N PHE A 32 -7.01 37.20 -41.52
CA PHE A 32 -5.68 37.71 -41.81
C PHE A 32 -4.83 36.62 -42.48
N GLY A 33 -4.08 37.04 -43.50
CA GLY A 33 -3.55 36.25 -44.59
C GLY A 33 -2.57 35.14 -44.22
N ALA A 34 -2.67 34.05 -44.98
CA ALA A 34 -1.64 33.04 -45.08
C ALA A 34 -0.37 33.64 -45.71
N ARG A 35 0.75 33.62 -44.99
CA ARG A 35 2.09 33.70 -45.56
C ARG A 35 2.70 32.30 -45.48
N ALA A 36 3.00 31.74 -46.64
CA ALA A 36 3.78 30.52 -46.77
C ALA A 36 5.19 30.78 -46.23
N PHE A 37 5.58 30.02 -45.21
CA PHE A 37 6.98 29.90 -44.80
C PHE A 37 7.49 28.51 -45.20
N SER A 38 8.63 28.58 -45.90
CA SER A 38 9.45 27.48 -46.39
C SER A 38 9.70 26.40 -45.35
N ALA A 39 9.67 25.15 -45.80
CA ALA A 39 10.04 23.96 -45.04
C ALA A 39 11.47 24.10 -44.47
N ALA A 40 11.56 24.39 -43.18
CA ALA A 40 12.74 24.07 -42.38
C ALA A 40 12.49 22.70 -41.76
N GLN A 41 13.39 21.76 -42.02
CA GLN A 41 13.40 20.43 -41.44
C GLN A 41 13.35 20.55 -39.91
N SER A 42 12.17 20.31 -39.32
CA SER A 42 12.06 19.98 -37.92
C SER A 42 12.57 18.55 -37.79
N THR A 43 13.81 18.40 -37.34
CA THR A 43 14.26 17.15 -36.73
C THR A 43 13.33 16.90 -35.54
N GLU A 44 12.35 16.01 -35.74
CA GLU A 44 11.67 15.32 -34.65
C GLU A 44 12.75 14.80 -33.69
N PRO A 45 12.57 14.92 -32.37
CA PRO A 45 13.47 14.24 -31.46
C PRO A 45 13.36 12.75 -31.77
N GLU A 46 14.47 12.15 -32.18
CA GLU A 46 14.61 10.70 -32.22
C GLU A 46 14.09 10.16 -30.88
N ILE A 47 13.04 9.34 -30.94
CA ILE A 47 12.54 8.59 -29.80
C ILE A 47 13.70 7.69 -29.38
N SER A 48 14.47 8.15 -28.38
CA SER A 48 15.62 7.42 -27.86
C SER A 48 15.15 6.07 -27.34
N ASP A 49 15.85 5.00 -27.72
CA ASP A 49 15.75 3.62 -27.24
C ASP A 49 14.59 3.34 -26.27
N ALA A 50 13.57 2.63 -26.77
CA ALA A 50 12.41 2.18 -26.00
C ALA A 50 12.83 1.77 -24.57
N VAL A 51 12.19 2.38 -23.56
CA VAL A 51 12.40 2.11 -22.13
C VAL A 51 12.08 0.65 -21.85
N ARG A 52 13.10 -0.22 -21.93
CA ARG A 52 12.94 -1.65 -21.68
C ARG A 52 13.34 -1.96 -20.25
N PRO A 53 12.43 -2.49 -19.42
CA PRO A 53 12.82 -3.00 -18.11
C PRO A 53 13.81 -4.15 -18.31
N VAL A 54 14.87 -4.19 -17.50
CA VAL A 54 15.87 -5.26 -17.57
C VAL A 54 15.67 -6.20 -16.39
N TYR A 55 15.42 -7.46 -16.68
CA TYR A 55 15.29 -8.50 -15.68
C TYR A 55 16.67 -8.93 -15.17
N TYR A 56 16.78 -9.02 -13.85
CA TYR A 56 17.88 -9.66 -13.16
C TYR A 56 17.30 -10.58 -12.08
N PRO A 57 17.84 -11.81 -11.93
CA PRO A 57 17.51 -12.64 -10.77
C PRO A 57 17.82 -11.88 -9.48
N THR A 58 16.97 -12.06 -8.47
CA THR A 58 17.15 -11.39 -7.18
C THR A 58 18.49 -11.81 -6.56
N PRO A 59 19.43 -10.87 -6.30
CA PRO A 59 20.65 -11.22 -5.62
C PRO A 59 20.34 -11.57 -4.15
N PRO A 60 20.91 -12.67 -3.61
CA PRO A 60 20.61 -13.12 -2.24
C PRO A 60 21.09 -12.13 -1.17
N ASN A 61 22.15 -11.37 -1.45
CA ASN A 61 22.64 -10.32 -0.57
C ASN A 61 22.49 -8.96 -1.26
N ARG A 62 21.76 -8.04 -0.62
CA ARG A 62 21.61 -6.66 -1.08
C ARG A 62 21.60 -5.69 0.11
N PRO A 63 22.27 -4.52 0.01
CA PRO A 63 22.37 -3.57 1.13
C PRO A 63 21.03 -3.06 1.67
N SER A 64 20.01 -3.00 0.81
CA SER A 64 18.68 -2.47 1.12
C SER A 64 17.66 -3.53 1.54
N ARG A 65 18.06 -4.82 1.70
CA ARG A 65 17.14 -5.87 2.18
C ARG A 65 16.76 -5.59 3.63
N THR A 66 15.47 -5.40 3.87
CA THR A 66 14.92 -5.42 5.23
C THR A 66 14.74 -6.87 5.71
N PRO A 67 14.84 -7.13 7.03
CA PRO A 67 14.30 -8.35 7.63
C PRO A 67 12.81 -8.54 7.32
N HIS A 68 12.27 -9.72 7.61
CA HIS A 68 10.85 -10.04 7.44
C HIS A 68 10.32 -9.89 6.01
N SER A 69 11.19 -10.06 5.01
CA SER A 69 10.81 -9.91 3.61
C SER A 69 10.19 -11.19 3.02
N GLY A 70 10.56 -12.37 3.56
CA GLY A 70 10.06 -13.68 3.11
C GLY A 70 8.65 -14.02 3.58
N TYR A 71 8.09 -15.09 3.06
CA TYR A 71 6.76 -15.62 3.37
C TYR A 71 6.66 -16.17 4.81
N HIS A 72 5.65 -15.73 5.57
CA HIS A 72 5.52 -16.01 7.01
C HIS A 72 4.63 -17.20 7.36
N PHE A 73 4.01 -17.85 6.39
CA PHE A 73 3.16 -19.00 6.67
C PHE A 73 3.98 -20.16 7.27
N ASP A 74 3.55 -20.61 8.44
CA ASP A 74 4.25 -21.60 9.27
C ASP A 74 3.75 -23.05 9.06
N GLY A 75 2.86 -23.27 8.08
CA GLY A 75 2.27 -24.58 7.81
C GLY A 75 1.16 -24.99 8.77
N THR A 76 0.83 -24.17 9.78
CA THR A 76 -0.22 -24.49 10.75
C THR A 76 -1.62 -24.17 10.21
N ARG A 77 -2.66 -24.71 10.86
CA ARG A 77 -4.07 -24.45 10.54
C ARG A 77 -4.68 -23.28 11.32
N ARG A 78 -3.85 -22.44 11.92
CA ARG A 78 -4.34 -21.22 12.59
C ARG A 78 -4.92 -20.26 11.55
N GLN A 79 -5.82 -19.38 12.00
CA GLN A 79 -6.27 -18.27 11.16
C GLN A 79 -5.04 -17.49 10.69
N PHE A 80 -4.91 -17.31 9.38
CA PHE A 80 -3.75 -16.65 8.80
C PHE A 80 -4.14 -15.90 7.53
N PHE A 81 -3.58 -14.71 7.36
CA PHE A 81 -3.46 -14.02 6.10
C PHE A 81 -2.03 -13.53 5.92
N GLU A 82 -1.66 -13.31 4.66
CA GLU A 82 -0.52 -12.48 4.31
C GLU A 82 -0.88 -11.62 3.09
N GLY A 83 -0.49 -10.34 3.16
CA GLY A 83 -0.75 -9.35 2.13
C GLY A 83 0.52 -8.58 1.78
N TRP A 84 0.65 -8.20 0.52
CA TRP A 84 1.78 -7.45 -0.01
C TRP A 84 1.26 -6.25 -0.79
N PHE A 85 1.89 -5.10 -0.60
CA PHE A 85 1.55 -3.85 -1.24
C PHE A 85 2.79 -3.31 -1.97
N PHE A 86 2.62 -2.93 -3.23
CA PHE A 86 3.65 -2.29 -4.05
C PHE A 86 3.05 -1.05 -4.69
N LYS A 87 3.79 0.05 -4.73
CA LYS A 87 3.34 1.29 -5.35
C LYS A 87 4.38 1.82 -6.31
N VAL A 88 3.93 2.29 -7.47
CA VAL A 88 4.70 3.09 -8.43
C VAL A 88 4.00 4.42 -8.61
N LEU A 89 4.74 5.52 -8.51
CA LEU A 89 4.26 6.87 -8.78
C LEU A 89 4.88 7.35 -10.09
N ILE A 90 4.07 7.96 -10.95
CA ILE A 90 4.50 8.54 -12.24
C ILE A 90 4.23 10.05 -12.16
N PRO A 91 5.17 10.86 -11.61
CA PRO A 91 4.94 12.27 -11.37
C PRO A 91 4.61 13.08 -12.63
N GLU A 92 5.16 12.68 -13.78
CA GLU A 92 5.02 13.36 -15.07
C GLU A 92 3.55 13.47 -15.51
N CYS A 93 2.74 12.47 -15.18
CA CYS A 93 1.31 12.46 -15.48
C CYS A 93 0.42 12.46 -14.22
N ARG A 94 1.02 12.61 -13.03
CA ARG A 94 0.35 12.60 -11.73
C ARG A 94 -0.51 11.35 -11.49
N GLN A 95 -0.02 10.20 -11.93
CA GLN A 95 -0.70 8.92 -11.74
C GLN A 95 0.09 8.01 -10.81
N SER A 96 -0.60 7.05 -10.21
CA SER A 96 -0.01 6.05 -9.34
C SER A 96 -0.69 4.70 -9.54
N PHE A 97 0.06 3.64 -9.27
CA PHE A 97 -0.44 2.27 -9.30
C PHE A 97 -0.05 1.56 -8.01
N CYS A 98 -1.04 1.16 -7.22
CA CYS A 98 -0.89 0.37 -6.01
C CYS A 98 -1.33 -1.06 -6.31
N PHE A 99 -0.38 -2.00 -6.36
CA PHE A 99 -0.60 -3.42 -6.53
C PHE A 99 -0.70 -4.08 -5.16
N ILE A 100 -1.77 -4.81 -4.92
CA ILE A 100 -2.03 -5.47 -3.65
C ILE A 100 -2.28 -6.96 -3.92
N TYR A 101 -1.47 -7.80 -3.29
CA TYR A 101 -1.62 -9.25 -3.32
C TYR A 101 -2.05 -9.74 -1.96
N SER A 102 -2.91 -10.76 -1.93
CA SER A 102 -3.40 -11.34 -0.68
C SER A 102 -3.46 -12.85 -0.77
N LEU A 103 -3.28 -13.48 0.38
CA LEU A 103 -3.44 -14.91 0.59
C LEU A 103 -4.14 -15.14 1.93
N GLU A 104 -5.19 -15.97 1.92
CA GLU A 104 -5.97 -16.32 3.11
C GLU A 104 -5.92 -17.83 3.37
N ASN A 105 -5.61 -18.21 4.61
CA ASN A 105 -5.59 -19.57 5.16
C ASN A 105 -5.02 -20.65 4.21
N PRO A 106 -3.76 -20.54 3.79
CA PRO A 106 -3.13 -21.42 2.78
C PRO A 106 -2.97 -22.88 3.23
N ALA A 107 -3.16 -23.19 4.52
CA ALA A 107 -3.34 -24.56 5.00
C ALA A 107 -4.47 -25.31 4.29
N PHE A 108 -5.45 -24.59 3.75
CA PHE A 108 -6.57 -25.12 2.99
C PHE A 108 -6.45 -24.62 1.54
N SER A 109 -6.22 -25.55 0.61
CA SER A 109 -6.04 -25.21 -0.81
C SER A 109 -7.33 -24.83 -1.54
N LYS A 110 -8.48 -25.05 -0.90
CA LYS A 110 -9.85 -24.85 -1.38
C LYS A 110 -10.75 -24.44 -0.21
N PRO A 111 -11.96 -23.93 -0.47
CA PRO A 111 -12.96 -23.70 0.58
C PRO A 111 -13.13 -24.94 1.46
N LEU A 112 -13.25 -24.70 2.77
CA LEU A 112 -13.37 -25.75 3.77
C LEU A 112 -14.63 -26.59 3.50
N SER A 113 -14.52 -27.90 3.70
CA SER A 113 -15.68 -28.79 3.81
C SER A 113 -16.42 -28.56 5.13
N GLY A 114 -17.68 -28.99 5.23
CA GLY A 114 -18.45 -28.84 6.47
C GLY A 114 -17.81 -29.51 7.70
N LEU A 115 -17.03 -30.58 7.51
CA LEU A 115 -16.26 -31.21 8.59
C LEU A 115 -15.06 -30.34 9.03
N GLU A 116 -14.39 -29.70 8.09
CA GLU A 116 -13.27 -28.79 8.39
C GLU A 116 -13.79 -27.50 9.05
N GLU A 117 -14.92 -26.96 8.61
CA GLU A 117 -15.56 -25.83 9.29
C GLU A 117 -15.96 -26.15 10.73
N LEU A 118 -16.47 -27.37 10.98
CA LEU A 118 -16.79 -27.83 12.34
C LEU A 118 -15.53 -27.93 13.22
N GLN A 119 -14.40 -28.32 12.64
CA GLN A 119 -13.15 -28.52 13.37
C GLN A 119 -12.36 -27.22 13.60
N TYR A 120 -12.30 -26.35 12.60
CA TYR A 120 -11.41 -25.17 12.58
C TYR A 120 -12.16 -23.84 12.67
N GLY A 121 -13.49 -23.88 12.64
CA GLY A 121 -14.35 -22.70 12.50
C GLY A 121 -14.39 -22.19 11.06
N GLN A 122 -15.18 -21.14 10.83
CA GLN A 122 -15.25 -20.47 9.53
C GLN A 122 -13.88 -19.88 9.16
N ARG A 123 -13.42 -20.16 7.94
CA ARG A 123 -12.18 -19.65 7.36
C ARG A 123 -12.42 -19.28 5.91
N PHE A 124 -11.88 -18.15 5.50
CA PHE A 124 -11.82 -17.76 4.09
C PHE A 124 -10.50 -18.24 3.51
N THR A 125 -10.55 -18.83 2.32
CA THR A 125 -9.38 -19.37 1.63
C THR A 125 -9.27 -18.70 0.28
N GLY A 126 -8.05 -18.47 -0.18
CA GLY A 126 -7.84 -18.01 -1.54
C GLY A 126 -6.63 -17.12 -1.71
N SER A 127 -6.47 -16.65 -2.93
CA SER A 127 -5.49 -15.64 -3.29
C SER A 127 -6.14 -14.56 -4.15
N GLY A 128 -5.71 -13.31 -3.92
CA GLY A 128 -6.22 -12.14 -4.61
C GLY A 128 -5.09 -11.30 -5.21
N ALA A 129 -5.42 -10.64 -6.33
CA ALA A 129 -4.64 -9.55 -6.89
C ALA A 129 -5.60 -8.39 -7.16
N GLN A 130 -5.29 -7.22 -6.63
CA GLN A 130 -6.07 -6.02 -6.86
C GLN A 130 -5.14 -4.83 -7.13
N ILE A 131 -5.58 -3.90 -7.97
CA ILE A 131 -4.79 -2.72 -8.33
C ILE A 131 -5.68 -1.47 -8.21
N LEU A 132 -5.24 -0.51 -7.41
CA LEU A 132 -5.71 0.87 -7.47
C LEU A 132 -4.80 1.61 -8.45
N GLY A 133 -5.32 1.95 -9.62
CA GLY A 133 -4.54 2.45 -10.74
C GLY A 133 -4.83 3.90 -11.07
N ALA A 134 -4.48 4.27 -12.31
CA ALA A 134 -4.70 5.60 -12.83
C ALA A 134 -6.17 6.04 -12.69
N ASP A 135 -6.35 7.31 -12.34
CA ASP A 135 -7.64 7.95 -12.08
C ASP A 135 -8.43 7.30 -10.92
N ASP A 136 -7.75 6.68 -9.95
CA ASP A 136 -8.33 5.93 -8.82
C ASP A 136 -9.29 4.81 -9.25
N LYS A 137 -9.20 4.37 -10.50
CA LYS A 137 -9.93 3.20 -10.99
C LYS A 137 -9.35 1.93 -10.39
N TYR A 138 -10.16 0.89 -10.39
CA TYR A 138 -9.86 -0.35 -9.69
C TYR A 138 -9.91 -1.56 -10.61
N ILE A 139 -9.21 -2.63 -10.23
CA ILE A 139 -9.37 -3.96 -10.82
C ILE A 139 -9.08 -4.98 -9.73
N CYS A 140 -9.85 -6.06 -9.70
CA CYS A 140 -9.68 -7.14 -8.74
C CYS A 140 -9.87 -8.48 -9.45
N GLN A 141 -8.98 -9.42 -9.15
CA GLN A 141 -9.11 -10.82 -9.52
C GLN A 141 -8.88 -11.67 -8.29
N TYR A 142 -9.88 -12.48 -7.93
CA TYR A 142 -9.82 -13.33 -6.75
C TYR A 142 -10.20 -14.78 -7.08
N THR A 143 -9.48 -15.72 -6.48
CA THR A 143 -9.83 -17.14 -6.48
C THR A 143 -9.91 -17.67 -5.05
N PRO A 144 -10.94 -18.48 -4.71
CA PRO A 144 -11.01 -19.13 -3.41
C PRO A 144 -10.02 -20.29 -3.24
N GLU A 145 -9.30 -20.65 -4.31
CA GLU A 145 -8.25 -21.69 -4.31
C GLU A 145 -6.85 -21.07 -4.23
N SER A 146 -5.97 -21.65 -3.42
CA SER A 146 -4.58 -21.18 -3.24
C SER A 146 -3.53 -22.13 -3.81
N LYS A 147 -3.93 -23.24 -4.47
CA LYS A 147 -3.01 -24.28 -4.98
C LYS A 147 -1.94 -23.79 -5.97
N ASN A 148 -2.18 -22.67 -6.65
CA ASN A 148 -1.28 -22.08 -7.65
C ASN A 148 -0.49 -20.89 -7.09
N PHE A 149 -0.71 -20.52 -5.84
CA PHE A 149 0.06 -19.50 -5.15
C PHE A 149 1.37 -20.12 -4.65
N TRP A 150 2.45 -19.36 -4.74
CA TRP A 150 3.74 -19.72 -4.16
C TRP A 150 4.44 -18.46 -3.65
N ALA A 151 5.26 -18.62 -2.62
CA ALA A 151 6.13 -17.57 -2.11
C ALA A 151 7.38 -18.17 -1.47
N ASP A 152 8.49 -17.43 -1.51
CA ASP A 152 9.77 -17.83 -0.92
C ASP A 152 9.78 -17.52 0.58
N GLY A 153 10.24 -18.49 1.39
CA GLY A 153 10.26 -18.35 2.86
C GLY A 153 11.28 -17.34 3.41
N HIS A 154 12.23 -16.89 2.59
CA HIS A 154 13.35 -16.06 3.01
C HIS A 154 13.53 -14.79 2.16
N GLU A 155 12.82 -14.65 1.05
CA GLU A 155 12.88 -13.48 0.19
C GLU A 155 11.49 -12.96 -0.17
N LEU A 156 11.38 -11.65 -0.43
CA LEU A 156 10.16 -11.04 -0.98
C LEU A 156 10.01 -11.46 -2.44
N VAL A 157 9.62 -12.71 -2.65
CA VAL A 157 9.50 -13.38 -3.94
C VAL A 157 8.23 -14.21 -3.88
N LEU A 158 7.25 -13.88 -4.72
CA LEU A 158 5.94 -14.54 -4.72
C LEU A 158 5.30 -14.48 -6.10
N GLY A 159 4.31 -15.35 -6.30
CA GLY A 159 3.50 -15.34 -7.50
C GLY A 159 2.24 -16.18 -7.37
N ASN A 160 1.34 -15.96 -8.31
CA ASN A 160 0.12 -16.73 -8.44
C ASN A 160 -0.26 -16.88 -9.92
N THR A 161 -0.88 -18.01 -10.25
CA THR A 161 -1.51 -18.23 -11.55
C THR A 161 -3.01 -18.40 -11.38
N PHE A 162 -3.78 -17.41 -11.83
CA PHE A 162 -5.24 -17.50 -11.91
C PHE A 162 -5.66 -18.33 -13.13
N VAL A 163 -5.05 -18.04 -14.29
CA VAL A 163 -5.31 -18.74 -15.55
C VAL A 163 -3.97 -19.09 -16.21
N ALA A 164 -3.74 -20.38 -16.42
CA ALA A 164 -2.57 -20.87 -17.13
C ALA A 164 -2.80 -20.85 -18.66
N GLN A 165 -1.72 -20.76 -19.42
CA GLN A 165 -1.75 -21.01 -20.87
C GLN A 165 -2.15 -22.47 -21.16
N THR A 166 -2.74 -22.72 -22.33
CA THR A 166 -3.21 -24.06 -22.71
C THR A 166 -2.07 -25.09 -22.60
N ALA A 167 -2.34 -26.19 -21.89
CA ALA A 167 -1.38 -27.28 -21.61
C ALA A 167 -0.12 -26.88 -20.82
N ALA A 168 0.01 -25.64 -20.35
CA ALA A 168 1.10 -25.21 -19.49
C ALA A 168 0.82 -25.55 -18.03
N LYS A 169 1.85 -25.95 -17.30
CA LYS A 169 1.78 -26.07 -15.84
C LYS A 169 2.02 -24.69 -15.22
N PRO A 170 1.25 -24.24 -14.21
CA PRO A 170 1.57 -23.05 -13.42
C PRO A 170 2.99 -23.12 -12.83
N PRO A 171 3.75 -22.01 -12.81
CA PRO A 171 4.99 -21.91 -12.04
C PRO A 171 4.73 -22.14 -10.54
N THR A 172 5.73 -22.70 -9.84
CA THR A 172 5.69 -22.93 -8.37
C THR A 172 6.80 -22.17 -7.65
N LYS A 173 7.51 -21.30 -8.38
CA LYS A 173 8.61 -20.44 -7.95
C LYS A 173 8.84 -19.37 -9.03
N GLU A 174 9.72 -18.41 -8.75
CA GLU A 174 10.18 -17.44 -9.73
C GLU A 174 10.73 -18.17 -10.97
N VAL A 175 10.31 -17.70 -12.15
CA VAL A 175 10.84 -18.12 -13.44
C VAL A 175 11.23 -16.90 -14.26
N HIS A 176 12.02 -17.11 -15.31
CA HIS A 176 12.41 -16.04 -16.21
C HIS A 176 11.16 -15.40 -16.86
N PRO A 177 11.11 -14.07 -17.09
CA PRO A 177 9.93 -13.36 -17.60
C PRO A 177 9.26 -13.98 -18.84
N GLN A 178 10.06 -14.38 -19.83
CA GLN A 178 9.57 -15.03 -21.05
C GLN A 178 9.03 -16.43 -20.78
N GLU A 179 9.53 -17.14 -19.77
CA GLU A 179 8.94 -18.42 -19.36
C GLU A 179 7.59 -18.19 -18.69
N PHE A 180 7.49 -17.19 -17.79
CA PHE A 180 6.22 -16.81 -17.17
C PHE A 180 5.18 -16.48 -18.25
N ASN A 181 5.52 -15.63 -19.23
CA ASN A 181 4.61 -15.22 -20.31
C ASN A 181 4.15 -16.39 -21.20
N ARG A 182 4.93 -17.48 -21.28
CA ARG A 182 4.55 -18.72 -21.99
C ARG A 182 3.65 -19.63 -21.16
N ARG A 183 3.61 -19.49 -19.83
CA ARG A 183 2.92 -20.40 -18.91
C ARG A 183 1.69 -19.79 -18.25
N VAL A 184 1.66 -18.47 -18.07
CA VAL A 184 0.64 -17.74 -17.33
C VAL A 184 -0.07 -16.77 -18.26
N LEU A 185 -1.39 -16.91 -18.36
CA LEU A 185 -2.25 -15.99 -19.10
C LEU A 185 -2.74 -14.86 -18.18
N GLU A 186 -3.18 -15.23 -16.97
CA GLU A 186 -3.60 -14.29 -15.92
C GLU A 186 -2.96 -14.71 -14.59
N GLY A 187 -2.28 -13.78 -13.94
CA GLY A 187 -1.44 -14.03 -12.77
C GLY A 187 -0.32 -12.99 -12.64
N PHE A 188 0.53 -13.19 -11.65
CA PHE A 188 1.66 -12.31 -11.37
C PHE A 188 2.86 -13.08 -10.83
N GLN A 189 4.03 -12.49 -10.98
CA GLN A 189 5.20 -12.79 -10.15
C GLN A 189 5.90 -11.49 -9.80
N VAL A 190 6.41 -11.42 -8.57
CA VAL A 190 7.10 -10.24 -8.07
C VAL A 190 8.28 -10.65 -7.22
N THR A 191 9.34 -9.86 -7.31
CA THR A 191 10.57 -9.93 -6.54
C THR A 191 10.93 -8.52 -6.03
N PRO A 192 11.99 -8.33 -5.24
CA PRO A 192 12.40 -6.99 -4.81
C PRO A 192 12.88 -6.10 -5.98
N VAL A 193 13.20 -6.69 -7.14
CA VAL A 193 13.82 -5.99 -8.28
C VAL A 193 13.05 -6.15 -9.59
N TRP A 194 12.01 -6.98 -9.60
CA TRP A 194 11.24 -7.29 -10.79
C TRP A 194 9.77 -7.48 -10.48
N HIS A 195 8.90 -6.98 -11.35
CA HIS A 195 7.47 -7.11 -11.20
C HIS A 195 6.77 -7.24 -12.55
N GLN A 196 6.02 -8.33 -12.73
CA GLN A 196 5.23 -8.54 -13.94
C GLN A 196 3.92 -9.26 -13.66
N GLY A 197 2.95 -9.05 -14.56
CA GLY A 197 1.70 -9.80 -14.53
C GLY A 197 0.65 -9.27 -15.49
N SER A 198 -0.50 -9.94 -15.43
CA SER A 198 -1.69 -9.63 -16.20
C SER A 198 -2.89 -10.10 -15.40
N ILE A 199 -3.88 -9.25 -15.15
CA ILE A 199 -5.15 -9.62 -14.52
C ILE A 199 -6.32 -9.00 -15.27
N ARG A 200 -7.48 -9.62 -15.10
CA ARG A 200 -8.76 -9.18 -15.65
C ARG A 200 -9.75 -8.98 -14.52
N ASP A 201 -10.62 -7.99 -14.67
CA ASP A 201 -11.74 -7.81 -13.74
C ASP A 201 -12.62 -9.07 -13.71
N ASP A 202 -12.85 -9.60 -12.52
CA ASP A 202 -13.64 -10.82 -12.33
C ASP A 202 -15.16 -10.55 -12.25
N GLY A 203 -15.56 -9.27 -12.38
CA GLY A 203 -16.94 -8.82 -12.38
C GLY A 203 -17.61 -8.81 -11.00
N ARG A 204 -16.83 -8.95 -9.91
CA ARG A 204 -17.34 -8.97 -8.51
C ARG A 204 -17.12 -7.65 -7.79
N THR A 205 -16.83 -6.58 -8.51
CA THR A 205 -16.68 -5.23 -7.98
C THR A 205 -17.84 -4.36 -8.48
N ASP A 206 -18.85 -4.17 -7.63
CA ASP A 206 -20.03 -3.35 -7.90
C ASP A 206 -20.01 -2.00 -7.15
N TYR A 207 -18.97 -1.77 -6.35
CA TYR A 207 -18.84 -0.62 -5.43
C TYR A 207 -17.73 0.38 -5.83
N ALA A 208 -17.02 0.15 -6.93
CA ALA A 208 -15.95 1.01 -7.43
C ALA A 208 -15.94 1.07 -8.97
N GLU A 209 -15.39 2.13 -9.55
CA GLU A 209 -15.18 2.21 -10.99
C GLU A 209 -14.02 1.29 -11.40
N THR A 210 -14.26 0.38 -12.35
CA THR A 210 -13.26 -0.60 -12.76
C THR A 210 -12.70 -0.41 -14.16
N VAL A 211 -11.54 -1.03 -14.43
CA VAL A 211 -11.04 -1.29 -15.78
C VAL A 211 -11.11 -2.77 -16.10
N ASN A 212 -11.26 -3.12 -17.38
CA ASN A 212 -11.42 -4.51 -17.79
C ASN A 212 -10.15 -5.36 -17.63
N THR A 213 -8.98 -4.76 -17.85
CA THR A 213 -7.69 -5.47 -17.89
C THR A 213 -6.56 -4.58 -17.43
N ALA A 214 -5.57 -5.19 -16.77
CA ALA A 214 -4.29 -4.57 -16.43
C ALA A 214 -3.14 -5.52 -16.75
N ARG A 215 -2.05 -5.00 -17.34
CA ARG A 215 -0.82 -5.73 -17.63
C ARG A 215 0.36 -4.87 -17.27
N TRP A 216 1.44 -5.46 -16.76
CA TRP A 216 2.60 -4.68 -16.35
C TRP A 216 3.88 -5.49 -16.45
N GLU A 217 4.97 -4.78 -16.65
CA GLU A 217 6.32 -5.31 -16.59
C GLU A 217 7.28 -4.17 -16.25
N TYR A 218 7.94 -4.27 -15.10
CA TYR A 218 8.93 -3.28 -14.69
C TYR A 218 10.00 -3.87 -13.78
N SER A 219 11.18 -3.25 -13.84
CA SER A 219 12.27 -3.46 -12.90
C SER A 219 12.26 -2.39 -11.82
N THR A 220 12.77 -2.72 -10.63
CA THR A 220 12.88 -1.79 -9.52
C THR A 220 14.31 -1.80 -8.97
N ARG A 221 14.86 -0.61 -8.72
CA ARG A 221 16.09 -0.41 -7.97
C ARG A 221 15.75 0.11 -6.56
N PRO A 222 15.83 -0.72 -5.51
CA PRO A 222 15.60 -0.27 -4.15
C PRO A 222 16.66 0.76 -3.71
N VAL A 223 16.22 1.81 -3.02
CA VAL A 223 17.07 2.91 -2.51
C VAL A 223 17.06 2.92 -0.98
N TYR A 224 15.88 2.97 -0.36
CA TYR A 224 15.70 3.00 1.09
C TYR A 224 14.91 1.79 1.57
N GLY A 225 15.40 1.11 2.61
CA GLY A 225 14.64 0.19 3.44
C GLY A 225 14.23 0.89 4.75
N TRP A 226 14.31 0.17 5.86
CA TRP A 226 14.06 0.71 7.21
C TRP A 226 15.37 1.02 7.96
N GLY A 227 16.03 2.11 7.57
CA GLY A 227 17.33 2.53 8.11
C GLY A 227 18.00 3.63 7.28
N ASN A 228 19.14 4.14 7.75
CA ASN A 228 19.97 5.09 7.01
C ASN A 228 20.48 4.49 5.69
N LEU A 229 20.79 5.35 4.72
CA LEU A 229 21.42 4.93 3.48
C LEU A 229 22.76 4.24 3.75
N GLY A 230 23.02 3.12 3.08
CA GLY A 230 24.27 2.35 3.23
C GLY A 230 24.46 1.66 4.58
N SER A 231 23.48 1.73 5.49
CA SER A 231 23.51 1.08 6.81
C SER A 231 22.71 -0.23 6.82
N LYS A 232 22.87 -1.04 7.88
CA LYS A 232 22.01 -2.21 8.12
C LYS A 232 20.55 -1.76 8.24
N GLN A 233 19.68 -2.34 7.42
CA GLN A 233 18.25 -2.12 7.49
C GLN A 233 17.62 -2.96 8.61
N LYS A 234 16.53 -2.48 9.18
CA LYS A 234 15.92 -3.05 10.40
C LYS A 234 14.50 -3.55 10.14
N SER A 235 13.97 -4.29 11.11
CA SER A 235 12.54 -4.60 11.19
C SER A 235 11.76 -3.35 11.60
N THR A 236 10.62 -3.09 10.93
CA THR A 236 9.74 -1.94 11.20
C THR A 236 9.20 -1.97 12.63
N ALA A 237 8.93 -3.17 13.17
CA ALA A 237 8.42 -3.37 14.53
C ALA A 237 9.50 -3.84 15.53
N GLY A 238 10.78 -3.69 15.19
CA GLY A 238 11.89 -4.20 15.99
C GLY A 238 11.99 -5.73 16.00
N TRP A 239 12.82 -6.28 16.89
CA TRP A 239 13.14 -7.71 16.92
C TRP A 239 11.94 -8.60 17.32
N LEU A 240 10.96 -8.04 18.01
CA LEU A 240 9.73 -8.74 18.37
C LEU A 240 8.86 -9.10 17.17
N ALA A 241 9.09 -8.49 16.00
CA ALA A 241 8.42 -8.88 14.75
C ALA A 241 8.67 -10.35 14.35
N ALA A 242 9.73 -10.98 14.89
CA ALA A 242 10.02 -12.39 14.71
C ALA A 242 9.06 -13.35 15.41
N PHE A 243 8.23 -12.85 16.32
CA PHE A 243 7.32 -13.66 17.12
C PHE A 243 5.87 -13.23 16.86
N PRO A 244 4.89 -14.14 17.01
CA PRO A 244 3.47 -13.83 16.87
C PRO A 244 2.92 -13.07 18.08
N VAL A 245 3.52 -11.92 18.40
CA VAL A 245 3.19 -11.08 19.56
C VAL A 245 2.41 -9.81 19.20
N PHE A 246 2.31 -9.49 17.91
CA PHE A 246 1.52 -8.38 17.38
C PHE A 246 0.65 -8.90 16.24
N GLU A 247 -0.65 -8.60 16.22
CA GLU A 247 -1.50 -8.97 15.09
C GLU A 247 -2.32 -7.76 14.59
N PRO A 248 -2.26 -7.44 13.28
CA PRO A 248 -1.29 -7.97 12.31
C PRO A 248 0.12 -7.40 12.55
N HIS A 249 1.12 -8.10 12.01
CA HIS A 249 2.44 -7.53 11.75
C HIS A 249 2.39 -6.62 10.52
N TRP A 250 3.38 -5.72 10.46
CA TRP A 250 3.58 -4.82 9.34
C TRP A 250 5.07 -4.60 9.13
N GLN A 251 5.53 -4.72 7.89
CA GLN A 251 6.92 -4.51 7.50
C GLN A 251 6.99 -3.69 6.23
N VAL A 252 7.69 -2.56 6.30
CA VAL A 252 8.10 -1.83 5.11
C VAL A 252 9.27 -2.57 4.47
N CYS A 253 9.05 -3.12 3.29
CA CYS A 253 10.08 -3.87 2.55
C CYS A 253 11.00 -2.94 1.76
N MET A 254 10.46 -1.81 1.31
CA MET A 254 11.20 -0.77 0.59
C MET A 254 10.49 0.57 0.81
N ALA A 255 11.10 1.46 1.60
CA ALA A 255 10.59 2.81 1.81
C ALA A 255 10.72 3.67 0.54
N ALA A 256 11.73 3.38 -0.29
CA ALA A 256 11.88 4.01 -1.60
C ALA A 256 12.63 3.12 -2.58
N GLY A 257 12.20 3.17 -3.84
CA GLY A 257 12.94 2.63 -4.97
C GLY A 257 12.67 3.46 -6.22
N LEU A 258 13.35 3.09 -7.30
CA LEU A 258 13.19 3.70 -8.61
C LEU A 258 12.84 2.60 -9.62
N SER A 259 11.65 2.68 -10.18
CA SER A 259 11.10 1.69 -11.09
C SER A 259 11.16 2.15 -12.53
N THR A 260 11.43 1.24 -13.45
CA THR A 260 11.52 1.51 -14.89
C THR A 260 10.80 0.39 -15.63
N GLY A 261 9.89 0.76 -16.53
CA GLY A 261 9.09 -0.19 -17.30
C GLY A 261 7.76 0.41 -17.73
N TRP A 262 6.72 -0.43 -17.75
CA TRP A 262 5.41 -0.03 -18.26
C TRP A 262 4.25 -0.71 -17.54
N ILE A 263 3.11 -0.03 -17.55
CA ILE A 263 1.80 -0.53 -17.09
C ILE A 263 0.77 -0.21 -18.17
N GLU A 264 0.08 -1.23 -18.68
CA GLU A 264 -1.10 -1.12 -19.53
C GLU A 264 -2.36 -1.25 -18.66
N TRP A 265 -3.20 -0.23 -18.69
CA TRP A 265 -4.33 -0.02 -17.79
C TRP A 265 -5.56 0.38 -18.60
N GLY A 266 -6.57 -0.51 -18.67
CA GLY A 266 -7.80 -0.21 -19.41
C GLY A 266 -7.60 0.12 -20.90
N GLY A 267 -6.53 -0.38 -21.51
CA GLY A 267 -6.15 -0.09 -22.90
C GLY A 267 -5.22 1.12 -23.09
N GLN A 268 -4.89 1.85 -22.03
CA GLN A 268 -3.90 2.93 -22.05
C GLN A 268 -2.55 2.43 -21.51
N ARG A 269 -1.45 2.80 -22.15
CA ARG A 269 -0.09 2.43 -21.72
C ARG A 269 0.60 3.61 -21.03
N PHE A 270 1.16 3.35 -19.86
CA PHE A 270 1.98 4.26 -19.08
C PHE A 270 3.41 3.71 -19.06
N GLU A 271 4.34 4.46 -19.64
CA GLU A 271 5.76 4.13 -19.63
C GLU A 271 6.50 5.10 -18.72
N PHE A 272 7.44 4.59 -17.94
CA PHE A 272 8.12 5.38 -16.94
C PHE A 272 9.56 4.90 -16.73
N GLN A 273 10.42 5.85 -16.36
CA GLN A 273 11.82 5.61 -16.09
C GLN A 273 12.18 6.24 -14.75
N ASN A 274 12.83 5.46 -13.88
CA ASN A 274 13.18 5.87 -12.51
C ASN A 274 11.99 6.47 -11.72
N ALA A 275 10.78 5.96 -11.94
CA ALA A 275 9.58 6.33 -11.21
C ALA A 275 9.71 5.97 -9.71
N PRO A 276 9.38 6.88 -8.78
CA PRO A 276 9.40 6.57 -7.36
C PRO A 276 8.51 5.38 -7.03
N SER A 277 9.02 4.46 -6.20
CA SER A 277 8.28 3.25 -5.81
C SER A 277 8.42 2.93 -4.33
N TYR A 278 7.50 2.10 -3.83
CA TYR A 278 7.38 1.71 -2.42
C TYR A 278 6.86 0.28 -2.30
N SER A 279 7.22 -0.44 -1.24
CA SER A 279 6.58 -1.72 -0.92
C SER A 279 6.54 -2.04 0.57
N GLU A 280 5.48 -2.72 0.98
CA GLU A 280 5.25 -3.20 2.34
C GLU A 280 4.47 -4.53 2.33
N LYS A 281 4.34 -5.12 3.51
CA LYS A 281 3.55 -6.35 3.71
C LYS A 281 2.98 -6.42 5.12
N ASN A 282 1.93 -7.22 5.24
CA ASN A 282 1.24 -7.51 6.50
C ASN A 282 0.99 -9.02 6.61
N TRP A 283 1.03 -9.56 7.82
CA TRP A 283 0.65 -10.93 8.09
C TRP A 283 0.07 -11.06 9.50
N GLY A 284 -0.71 -12.09 9.76
CA GLY A 284 -1.38 -12.30 11.04
C GLY A 284 -2.72 -12.99 10.89
N ASP A 285 -3.65 -12.81 11.83
CA ASP A 285 -5.00 -13.37 11.75
C ASP A 285 -5.95 -12.52 10.87
N SER A 286 -5.79 -11.20 10.91
CA SER A 286 -6.60 -10.18 10.22
C SER A 286 -5.97 -8.78 10.30
N PHE A 287 -6.48 -7.82 9.53
CA PHE A 287 -6.11 -6.40 9.67
C PHE A 287 -6.54 -5.80 11.03
N PRO A 288 -6.00 -4.63 11.44
CA PRO A 288 -6.40 -3.98 12.68
C PRO A 288 -7.91 -3.67 12.69
N LYS A 289 -8.52 -3.47 13.86
CA LYS A 289 -9.94 -3.08 13.93
C LYS A 289 -10.24 -1.76 13.22
N LYS A 290 -9.28 -0.85 13.26
CA LYS A 290 -9.36 0.49 12.69
C LYS A 290 -7.95 0.97 12.42
N TRP A 291 -7.68 1.55 11.26
CA TRP A 291 -6.34 2.00 10.90
C TRP A 291 -6.34 3.18 9.94
N PHE A 292 -5.23 3.90 9.89
CA PHE A 292 -4.93 4.92 8.89
C PHE A 292 -3.54 4.64 8.30
N TRP A 293 -3.32 5.15 7.09
CA TRP A 293 -2.02 5.11 6.44
C TRP A 293 -1.81 6.36 5.58
N VAL A 294 -0.56 6.82 5.49
CA VAL A 294 -0.12 7.96 4.68
C VAL A 294 1.26 7.63 4.10
N GLN A 295 1.44 7.77 2.80
CA GLN A 295 2.73 7.51 2.14
C GLN A 295 2.96 8.42 0.95
N CYS A 296 4.19 8.89 0.78
CA CYS A 296 4.58 9.63 -0.41
C CYS A 296 6.08 9.60 -0.65
N ASN A 297 6.47 9.50 -1.92
CA ASN A 297 7.86 9.56 -2.39
C ASN A 297 8.06 10.65 -3.47
N ALA A 298 7.11 11.58 -3.62
CA ALA A 298 7.11 12.62 -4.64
C ALA A 298 6.80 13.98 -4.00
N PHE A 299 7.82 14.62 -3.43
CA PHE A 299 7.71 15.90 -2.74
C PHE A 299 8.34 17.05 -3.53
N LYS A 300 7.80 18.26 -3.32
CA LYS A 300 8.33 19.54 -3.78
C LYS A 300 8.87 20.32 -2.57
N GLY A 301 9.92 21.12 -2.78
CA GLY A 301 10.46 22.02 -1.75
C GLY A 301 11.68 21.51 -0.98
N ALA A 302 12.31 20.42 -1.42
CA ALA A 302 13.56 19.92 -0.86
C ALA A 302 14.62 19.68 -1.93
N ASP A 303 15.88 19.81 -1.53
CA ASP A 303 17.03 19.45 -2.34
C ASP A 303 17.28 17.93 -2.19
N GLY A 304 16.67 17.15 -3.09
CA GLY A 304 16.84 15.69 -3.14
C GLY A 304 15.59 14.89 -2.81
N GLU A 305 15.75 13.57 -2.73
CA GLU A 305 14.65 12.63 -2.50
C GLU A 305 14.17 12.69 -1.04
N VAL A 306 12.85 12.78 -0.88
CA VAL A 306 12.17 12.70 0.41
C VAL A 306 11.19 11.53 0.33
N THR A 307 11.20 10.69 1.34
CA THR A 307 10.19 9.64 1.50
C THR A 307 9.48 9.77 2.82
N LEU A 308 8.19 9.51 2.80
CA LEU A 308 7.32 9.47 3.96
C LEU A 308 6.54 8.16 3.96
N THR A 309 6.60 7.48 5.09
CA THR A 309 5.66 6.40 5.43
C THR A 309 5.14 6.66 6.83
N SER A 310 3.83 6.66 7.00
CA SER A 310 3.17 6.81 8.28
C SER A 310 1.96 5.90 8.32
N GLY A 311 1.73 5.27 9.47
CA GLY A 311 0.61 4.36 9.63
C GLY A 311 0.32 4.16 11.10
N GLY A 312 -0.93 3.86 11.41
CA GLY A 312 -1.35 3.56 12.77
C GLY A 312 -2.67 2.81 12.82
N GLY A 313 -2.87 2.05 13.88
CA GLY A 313 -4.01 1.17 14.03
C GLY A 313 -4.31 0.78 15.45
N LEU A 314 -5.57 0.43 15.67
CA LEU A 314 -6.05 -0.27 16.86
C LEU A 314 -5.84 -1.77 16.63
N ARG A 315 -4.61 -2.23 16.89
CA ARG A 315 -4.18 -3.61 16.64
C ARG A 315 -4.44 -4.52 17.84
N LYS A 316 -4.51 -5.82 17.59
CA LYS A 316 -4.74 -6.84 18.61
C LYS A 316 -3.40 -7.28 19.21
N ILE A 317 -3.34 -7.38 20.54
CA ILE A 317 -2.26 -8.04 21.25
C ILE A 317 -2.77 -9.41 21.72
N PRO A 318 -2.12 -10.51 21.32
CA PRO A 318 -2.46 -11.84 21.83
C PRO A 318 -2.35 -11.90 23.36
N GLY A 319 -3.38 -12.45 24.01
CA GLY A 319 -3.44 -12.68 25.46
C GLY A 319 -3.68 -14.16 25.79
N PRO A 320 -3.59 -14.58 27.07
CA PRO A 320 -3.90 -15.96 27.46
C PRO A 320 -5.31 -16.37 27.06
N GLY A 321 -5.45 -17.47 26.32
CA GLY A 321 -6.75 -17.94 25.81
C GLY A 321 -7.35 -17.00 24.76
N SER A 322 -8.63 -16.64 24.92
CA SER A 322 -9.36 -15.74 24.00
C SER A 322 -9.34 -14.25 24.43
N THR A 323 -8.52 -13.89 25.43
CA THR A 323 -8.52 -12.57 26.07
C THR A 323 -7.57 -11.56 25.42
N GLY A 324 -7.56 -11.50 24.08
CA GLY A 324 -6.76 -10.51 23.35
C GLY A 324 -7.18 -9.08 23.71
N THR A 325 -6.20 -8.21 23.98
CA THR A 325 -6.43 -6.77 24.20
C THR A 325 -6.15 -6.00 22.90
N TYR A 326 -6.41 -4.69 22.92
CA TYR A 326 -6.13 -3.80 21.79
C TYR A 326 -5.25 -2.66 22.25
N GLU A 327 -4.31 -2.26 21.39
CA GLU A 327 -3.48 -1.08 21.60
C GLU A 327 -3.48 -0.16 20.38
N ASN A 328 -3.27 1.11 20.68
CA ASN A 328 -3.02 2.15 19.70
C ASN A 328 -1.53 2.12 19.34
N ALA A 329 -1.20 1.60 18.17
CA ALA A 329 0.16 1.62 17.62
C ALA A 329 0.21 2.55 16.41
N ALA A 330 1.31 3.29 16.26
CA ALA A 330 1.56 4.12 15.09
C ALA A 330 3.06 4.29 14.90
N LEU A 331 3.45 4.73 13.71
CA LEU A 331 4.81 5.12 13.38
C LEU A 331 4.84 6.20 12.30
N ILE A 332 5.97 6.89 12.22
CA ILE A 332 6.32 7.79 11.12
C ILE A 332 7.79 7.52 10.77
N ALA A 333 8.04 7.33 9.48
CA ALA A 333 9.36 7.19 8.89
C ALA A 333 9.54 8.28 7.84
N VAL A 334 10.63 9.03 7.96
CA VAL A 334 11.05 10.01 6.95
C VAL A 334 12.49 9.70 6.55
N HIS A 335 12.78 9.66 5.26
CA HIS A 335 14.15 9.71 4.75
C HIS A 335 14.40 11.03 4.04
N TYR A 336 15.52 11.67 4.36
CA TYR A 336 15.98 12.88 3.68
C TYR A 336 17.51 13.00 3.82
N GLY A 337 18.20 13.34 2.73
CA GLY A 337 19.66 13.50 2.75
C GLY A 337 20.43 12.23 3.19
N GLY A 338 19.88 11.04 2.93
CA GLY A 338 20.46 9.76 3.38
C GLY A 338 20.24 9.42 4.86
N VAL A 339 19.57 10.30 5.62
CA VAL A 339 19.24 10.11 7.04
C VAL A 339 17.84 9.56 7.19
N PHE A 340 17.68 8.60 8.10
CA PHE A 340 16.42 7.99 8.50
C PHE A 340 15.94 8.56 9.84
N TYR A 341 14.81 9.25 9.80
CA TYR A 341 14.14 9.81 10.97
C TYR A 341 12.96 8.90 11.34
N GLU A 342 13.15 8.16 12.42
CA GLU A 342 12.18 7.19 12.92
C GLU A 342 11.43 7.74 14.14
N PHE A 343 10.10 7.68 14.07
CA PHE A 343 9.21 7.92 15.20
C PHE A 343 8.36 6.68 15.39
N VAL A 344 8.58 6.01 16.51
CA VAL A 344 7.93 4.75 16.89
C VAL A 344 7.68 4.77 18.40
N PRO A 345 6.74 3.95 18.91
CA PRO A 345 6.31 4.08 20.30
C PRO A 345 7.40 3.83 21.35
N TRP A 346 8.48 3.12 20.99
CA TRP A 346 9.59 2.86 21.90
C TRP A 346 10.68 3.94 21.90
N ASN A 347 10.71 4.83 20.90
CA ASN A 347 11.68 5.93 20.81
C ASN A 347 11.06 7.33 20.91
N GLY A 348 9.73 7.44 20.85
CA GLY A 348 9.04 8.72 20.84
C GLY A 348 7.56 8.59 21.20
N SER A 349 6.82 9.67 20.97
CA SER A 349 5.37 9.69 21.11
C SER A 349 4.74 10.21 19.84
N ILE A 350 3.67 9.55 19.40
CA ILE A 350 2.94 9.91 18.19
C ILE A 350 1.48 10.16 18.58
N THR A 351 0.91 11.22 18.04
CA THR A 351 -0.52 11.55 18.17
C THR A 351 -1.12 11.78 16.80
N TRP A 352 -2.42 11.53 16.69
CA TRP A 352 -3.14 11.73 15.44
C TRP A 352 -4.55 12.24 15.68
N GLU A 353 -5.06 12.88 14.63
CA GLU A 353 -6.44 13.29 14.44
C GLU A 353 -6.82 12.95 12.99
N ILE A 354 -7.56 11.85 12.81
CA ILE A 354 -7.95 11.33 11.49
C ILE A 354 -9.46 11.45 11.34
N SER A 355 -9.91 12.20 10.35
CA SER A 355 -11.34 12.33 10.05
C SER A 355 -11.90 11.03 9.47
N PRO A 356 -13.23 10.80 9.49
CA PRO A 356 -13.83 9.65 8.79
C PRO A 356 -13.36 9.50 7.35
N TRP A 357 -13.09 10.63 6.68
CA TRP A 357 -12.41 10.72 5.41
C TRP A 357 -11.91 12.16 5.19
N GLY A 358 -10.91 12.34 4.32
CA GLY A 358 -10.52 13.64 3.76
C GLY A 358 -9.50 14.45 4.56
N HIS A 359 -9.18 14.07 5.81
CA HIS A 359 -8.15 14.74 6.61
C HIS A 359 -7.41 13.78 7.54
N TRP A 360 -6.08 13.82 7.45
CA TRP A 360 -5.13 13.09 8.28
C TRP A 360 -4.18 14.10 8.90
N TYR A 361 -4.15 14.21 10.22
CA TYR A 361 -3.17 15.03 10.91
C TYR A 361 -2.43 14.18 11.94
N ILE A 362 -1.12 14.05 11.78
CA ILE A 362 -0.30 13.15 12.58
C ILE A 362 0.93 13.93 13.01
N THR A 363 1.24 13.89 14.30
CA THR A 363 2.41 14.56 14.87
C THR A 363 3.21 13.58 15.71
N ALA A 364 4.53 13.73 15.71
CA ALA A 364 5.38 12.94 16.59
C ALA A 364 6.58 13.72 17.10
N GLU A 365 7.10 13.28 18.24
CA GLU A 365 8.35 13.77 18.80
C GLU A 365 9.11 12.64 19.47
N ASN A 366 10.43 12.67 19.36
CA ASN A 366 11.36 11.82 20.09
C ASN A 366 12.35 12.70 20.87
N GLU A 367 13.44 12.15 21.38
CA GLU A 367 14.42 12.92 22.16
C GLU A 367 15.05 14.08 21.38
N THR A 368 15.18 13.96 20.07
CA THR A 368 16.01 14.82 19.22
C THR A 368 15.24 15.55 18.11
N HIS A 369 14.04 15.10 17.74
CA HIS A 369 13.30 15.60 16.58
C HIS A 369 11.80 15.74 16.85
N LYS A 370 11.15 16.56 16.03
CA LYS A 370 9.69 16.70 15.93
C LYS A 370 9.27 16.62 14.46
N VAL A 371 8.13 16.01 14.19
CA VAL A 371 7.56 15.88 12.83
C VAL A 371 6.06 16.16 12.84
N GLU A 372 5.57 16.80 11.78
CA GLU A 372 4.15 16.98 11.50
C GLU A 372 3.86 16.52 10.06
N VAL A 373 2.81 15.72 9.92
CA VAL A 373 2.28 15.22 8.66
C VAL A 373 0.82 15.63 8.59
N GLU A 374 0.48 16.39 7.57
CA GLU A 374 -0.90 16.72 7.25
C GLU A 374 -1.23 16.23 5.84
N GLY A 375 -2.32 15.47 5.71
CA GLY A 375 -2.87 15.05 4.43
C GLY A 375 -4.32 15.50 4.29
N ARG A 376 -4.69 15.97 3.10
CA ARG A 376 -6.05 16.37 2.75
C ARG A 376 -6.42 15.86 1.38
N THR A 377 -7.66 15.40 1.22
CA THR A 377 -8.21 15.12 -0.10
C THR A 377 -9.70 15.47 -0.15
N SER A 378 -10.15 15.98 -1.29
CA SER A 378 -11.56 16.14 -1.62
C SER A 378 -12.11 14.97 -2.44
N ASP A 379 -11.23 14.11 -2.96
CA ASP A 379 -11.63 12.96 -3.75
C ASP A 379 -12.36 11.94 -2.85
N PRO A 380 -13.35 11.20 -3.40
CA PRO A 380 -14.15 10.27 -2.60
C PRO A 380 -13.35 9.08 -2.06
N GLY A 381 -12.18 8.81 -2.65
CA GLY A 381 -11.39 7.59 -2.45
C GLY A 381 -12.08 6.36 -3.04
N THR A 382 -11.29 5.31 -3.21
CA THR A 382 -11.75 4.04 -3.78
C THR A 382 -11.79 2.97 -2.70
N PRO A 383 -12.93 2.27 -2.51
CA PRO A 383 -12.99 1.13 -1.62
C PRO A 383 -12.12 -0.01 -2.13
N LEU A 384 -11.16 -0.46 -1.32
CA LEU A 384 -10.28 -1.60 -1.57
C LEU A 384 -10.62 -2.74 -0.61
N ARG A 385 -10.28 -3.97 -1.00
CA ARG A 385 -10.49 -5.12 -0.12
C ARG A 385 -9.32 -5.33 0.83
N ALA A 386 -9.61 -5.64 2.09
CA ALA A 386 -8.63 -6.04 3.09
C ALA A 386 -9.12 -7.29 3.86
N PRO A 387 -8.20 -8.15 4.35
CA PRO A 387 -8.56 -9.33 5.15
C PRO A 387 -9.23 -8.97 6.48
N THR A 388 -10.39 -9.57 6.73
CA THR A 388 -11.17 -9.45 7.97
C THR A 388 -11.46 -10.82 8.56
N LEU A 389 -11.69 -10.90 9.87
CA LEU A 389 -12.04 -12.16 10.52
C LEU A 389 -13.43 -12.66 10.08
N GLU A 390 -14.38 -11.74 9.91
CA GLU A 390 -15.79 -12.06 9.71
C GLU A 390 -16.18 -12.23 8.24
N MET A 391 -15.49 -11.55 7.32
CA MET A 391 -15.87 -11.50 5.90
C MET A 391 -14.73 -11.87 4.94
N GLY A 392 -13.55 -12.23 5.45
CA GLY A 392 -12.36 -12.46 4.63
C GLY A 392 -11.93 -11.18 3.91
N LEU A 393 -11.45 -11.31 2.68
CA LEU A 393 -11.09 -10.18 1.81
C LEU A 393 -12.31 -9.32 1.39
N ALA A 394 -12.62 -8.30 2.18
CA ALA A 394 -13.82 -7.48 2.08
C ALA A 394 -13.52 -5.98 1.87
N PRO A 395 -14.41 -5.19 1.23
CA PRO A 395 -14.18 -3.78 0.89
C PRO A 395 -14.28 -2.85 2.12
N VAL A 396 -13.35 -3.01 3.07
CA VAL A 396 -13.32 -2.31 4.36
C VAL A 396 -12.21 -1.27 4.44
N CYS A 397 -11.55 -1.00 3.32
CA CYS A 397 -10.46 -0.04 3.19
C CYS A 397 -10.86 1.03 2.19
N ARG A 398 -10.59 2.30 2.47
CA ARG A 398 -10.76 3.41 1.53
C ARG A 398 -9.42 4.09 1.33
N ASP A 399 -8.95 4.13 0.09
CA ASP A 399 -7.61 4.62 -0.30
C ASP A 399 -7.74 5.67 -1.42
N SER A 400 -6.81 6.62 -1.47
CA SER A 400 -6.54 7.47 -2.62
C SER A 400 -5.06 7.83 -2.67
N CYS A 401 -4.52 7.97 -3.88
CA CYS A 401 -3.17 8.47 -4.10
C CYS A 401 -3.12 9.93 -4.59
N ARG A 402 -4.22 10.66 -4.41
CA ARG A 402 -4.39 12.06 -4.80
C ARG A 402 -4.71 12.94 -3.60
N ALA A 403 -3.88 12.85 -2.55
CA ALA A 403 -3.92 13.77 -1.44
C ALA A 403 -2.86 14.87 -1.55
N ASP A 404 -3.25 16.07 -1.15
CA ASP A 404 -2.31 17.13 -0.83
C ASP A 404 -1.68 16.82 0.53
N LEU A 405 -0.35 16.69 0.56
CA LEU A 405 0.42 16.47 1.78
C LEU A 405 1.28 17.68 2.12
N ARG A 406 1.44 17.91 3.42
CA ARG A 406 2.48 18.75 4.00
C ARG A 406 3.26 17.92 5.02
N LEU A 407 4.58 17.89 4.86
CA LEU A 407 5.50 17.26 5.80
C LEU A 407 6.47 18.32 6.31
N GLN A 408 6.61 18.39 7.63
CA GLN A 408 7.55 19.27 8.27
C GLN A 408 8.33 18.52 9.37
N LEU A 409 9.64 18.73 9.41
CA LEU A 409 10.57 18.08 10.33
C LEU A 409 11.51 19.11 10.95
N TRP A 410 11.72 19.02 12.26
CA TRP A 410 12.58 19.92 13.03
C TRP A 410 13.47 19.15 14.00
N GLU A 411 14.59 19.77 14.36
CA GLU A 411 15.27 19.45 15.62
C GLU A 411 14.35 19.78 16.81
N ARG A 412 14.47 19.02 17.89
CA ARG A 412 13.73 19.28 19.13
C ARG A 412 14.48 20.34 19.95
N GLY A 413 13.83 21.48 20.15
CA GLY A 413 14.35 22.57 20.94
C GLY A 413 14.13 22.40 22.45
N PRO A 414 14.67 23.33 23.26
CA PRO A 414 14.47 23.35 24.71
C PRO A 414 12.98 23.30 25.08
N ALA A 415 12.67 22.58 26.17
CA ALA A 415 11.29 22.39 26.66
C ALA A 415 10.31 21.81 25.61
N GLY A 416 10.80 21.11 24.58
CA GLY A 416 9.96 20.48 23.55
C GLY A 416 9.46 21.44 22.45
N ALA A 417 10.02 22.64 22.34
CA ALA A 417 9.73 23.56 21.25
C ALA A 417 10.22 23.03 19.89
N LYS A 418 9.68 23.55 18.79
CA LYS A 418 10.25 23.35 17.44
C LYS A 418 11.57 24.12 17.36
N GLY A 419 12.67 23.40 17.15
CA GLY A 419 14.01 23.97 16.98
C GLY A 419 14.27 24.36 15.53
N LYS A 420 15.48 24.09 15.05
CA LYS A 420 15.87 24.34 13.66
C LYS A 420 15.05 23.49 12.69
N SER A 421 14.54 24.11 11.63
CA SER A 421 13.85 23.39 10.54
C SER A 421 14.86 22.55 9.76
N ILE A 422 14.51 21.27 9.55
CA ILE A 422 15.28 20.31 8.75
C ILE A 422 14.63 20.15 7.37
N LEU A 423 13.29 20.07 7.34
CA LEU A 423 12.52 19.81 6.12
C LEU A 423 11.16 20.49 6.21
N GLU A 424 10.74 21.11 5.12
CA GLU A 424 9.36 21.57 4.91
C GLU A 424 9.00 21.38 3.44
N VAL A 425 8.12 20.42 3.16
CA VAL A 425 7.79 20.00 1.79
C VAL A 425 6.31 19.76 1.63
N THR A 426 5.87 19.81 0.38
CA THR A 426 4.49 19.48 -0.01
C THR A 426 4.45 18.49 -1.16
N SER A 427 3.33 17.77 -1.28
CA SER A 427 3.06 16.87 -2.41
C SER A 427 1.59 16.99 -2.79
N ASP A 428 1.28 16.77 -4.05
CA ASP A 428 -0.08 16.61 -4.61
C ASP A 428 -0.33 15.17 -5.10
N MET A 429 0.47 14.22 -4.60
CA MET A 429 0.45 12.79 -4.93
C MET A 429 0.57 11.90 -3.68
N GLY A 430 0.03 12.36 -2.57
CA GLY A 430 0.00 11.59 -1.33
C GLY A 430 -0.93 10.40 -1.41
N GLY A 431 -0.43 9.23 -0.99
CA GLY A 431 -1.27 8.09 -0.60
C GLY A 431 -1.88 8.35 0.77
N VAL A 432 -3.19 8.21 0.90
CA VAL A 432 -3.93 8.33 2.15
C VAL A 432 -5.00 7.24 2.24
N GLU A 433 -5.12 6.66 3.42
CA GLU A 433 -6.02 5.53 3.62
C GLU A 433 -6.64 5.58 5.02
N VAL A 434 -7.89 5.11 5.09
CA VAL A 434 -8.53 4.67 6.34
C VAL A 434 -9.17 3.31 6.11
N GLY A 435 -9.17 2.46 7.12
CA GLY A 435 -9.89 1.20 7.02
C GLY A 435 -10.36 0.64 8.36
N GLY A 436 -11.11 -0.46 8.26
CA GLY A 436 -11.81 -1.07 9.38
C GLY A 436 -12.94 -0.16 9.83
N GLY A 437 -13.16 -0.07 11.15
CA GLY A 437 -14.13 0.86 11.67
C GLY A 437 -14.62 0.57 13.09
N PRO A 438 -15.72 1.23 13.49
CA PRO A 438 -16.48 2.21 12.69
C PRO A 438 -15.79 3.58 12.55
N TRP A 439 -16.12 4.30 11.47
CA TRP A 439 -15.67 5.67 11.15
C TRP A 439 -16.82 6.69 11.23
N PHE A 440 -17.42 6.84 12.41
CA PHE A 440 -18.52 7.80 12.61
C PHE A 440 -18.04 9.22 12.90
N ASN A 441 -16.90 9.35 13.58
CA ASN A 441 -16.34 10.61 14.04
C ASN A 441 -14.82 10.60 13.83
N THR A 442 -14.21 11.78 13.89
CA THR A 442 -12.76 11.95 13.91
C THR A 442 -12.13 11.11 15.02
N TRP A 443 -11.15 10.30 14.66
CA TRP A 443 -10.38 9.48 15.56
C TRP A 443 -9.16 10.25 16.04
N LYS A 444 -9.20 10.67 17.31
CA LYS A 444 -8.04 11.22 18.01
C LYS A 444 -7.38 10.11 18.80
N GLY A 445 -6.06 9.98 18.67
CA GLY A 445 -5.33 8.94 19.36
C GLY A 445 -3.89 9.33 19.67
N LYS A 446 -3.29 8.53 20.53
CA LYS A 446 -1.88 8.59 20.89
C LYS A 446 -1.37 7.16 21.01
N THR A 447 -0.12 6.94 20.63
CA THR A 447 0.53 5.65 20.85
C THR A 447 0.52 5.30 22.33
N ASP A 448 0.04 4.11 22.64
CA ASP A 448 0.16 3.49 23.95
C ASP A 448 1.07 2.28 23.81
N THR A 449 2.09 2.18 24.65
CA THR A 449 3.02 1.05 24.62
C THR A 449 3.36 0.69 26.04
N PRO A 450 3.00 -0.52 26.50
CA PRO A 450 3.33 -0.96 27.85
C PRO A 450 4.83 -0.85 28.10
N GLU A 451 5.25 -0.35 29.27
CA GLU A 451 6.68 -0.13 29.55
C GLU A 451 7.53 -1.40 29.48
N ILE A 452 6.93 -2.56 29.75
CA ILE A 452 7.62 -3.84 29.59
C ILE A 452 7.97 -4.10 28.12
N LEU A 453 7.07 -3.75 27.20
CA LEU A 453 7.26 -3.90 25.76
C LEU A 453 8.29 -2.90 25.25
N LYS A 454 8.22 -1.66 25.73
CA LYS A 454 9.22 -0.63 25.44
C LYS A 454 10.62 -1.04 25.86
N ARG A 455 10.78 -1.60 27.07
CA ARG A 455 12.08 -2.10 27.57
C ARG A 455 12.58 -3.29 26.75
N ALA A 456 11.70 -4.23 26.42
CA ALA A 456 12.05 -5.39 25.60
C ALA A 456 12.54 -4.98 24.20
N ILE A 457 11.80 -4.10 23.50
CA ILE A 457 12.16 -3.64 22.15
C ILE A 457 13.47 -2.85 22.13
N ASN A 458 13.71 -2.02 23.15
CA ASN A 458 14.96 -1.24 23.27
C ASN A 458 16.17 -2.08 23.71
N THR A 459 15.98 -3.36 24.06
CA THR A 459 17.10 -4.27 24.31
C THR A 459 17.62 -4.78 22.95
N PRO A 460 18.90 -4.54 22.59
CA PRO A 460 19.42 -4.90 21.28
C PRO A 460 19.56 -6.42 21.16
N VAL A 461 18.63 -7.05 20.44
CA VAL A 461 18.68 -8.47 20.09
C VAL A 461 18.84 -8.58 18.58
N ASP A 462 19.99 -9.09 18.12
CA ASP A 462 20.24 -9.35 16.71
C ASP A 462 19.73 -10.75 16.34
N ILE A 463 18.42 -10.84 16.09
CA ILE A 463 17.73 -12.09 15.74
C ILE A 463 18.32 -12.73 14.47
N GLU A 464 18.74 -11.93 13.50
CA GLU A 464 19.37 -12.41 12.26
C GLU A 464 20.73 -13.07 12.53
N CYS A 465 21.54 -12.49 13.42
CA CYS A 465 22.80 -13.11 13.83
C CYS A 465 22.56 -14.43 14.58
N LEU A 466 21.61 -14.43 15.51
CA LEU A 466 21.25 -15.61 16.30
C LEU A 466 20.80 -16.78 15.41
N PHE A 467 19.88 -16.54 14.47
CA PHE A 467 19.43 -17.57 13.54
C PHE A 467 20.43 -17.84 12.41
N GLY A 468 21.34 -16.92 12.10
CA GLY A 468 22.46 -17.18 11.19
C GLY A 468 23.39 -18.29 11.69
N LEU A 469 23.54 -18.43 13.01
CA LEU A 469 24.28 -19.53 13.65
C LEU A 469 23.48 -20.85 13.70
N LEU A 470 22.15 -20.77 13.58
CA LEU A 470 21.21 -21.89 13.76
C LEU A 470 20.12 -21.86 12.67
N PRO A 471 20.47 -21.98 11.38
CA PRO A 471 19.55 -21.72 10.26
C PRO A 471 18.33 -22.66 10.22
N LEU A 472 18.47 -23.88 10.76
CA LEU A 472 17.36 -24.85 10.88
C LEU A 472 16.23 -24.38 11.81
N PHE A 473 16.50 -23.43 12.70
CA PHE A 473 15.52 -22.88 13.64
C PHE A 473 15.01 -21.51 13.21
N LYS A 474 15.42 -21.00 12.04
CA LYS A 474 14.99 -19.70 11.53
C LYS A 474 13.47 -19.74 11.28
N PRO A 475 12.66 -18.89 11.95
CA PRO A 475 11.24 -18.81 11.69
C PRO A 475 10.95 -18.41 10.23
N PRO A 476 9.83 -18.86 9.64
CA PRO A 476 9.41 -18.43 8.32
C PRO A 476 9.36 -16.90 8.21
N GLY A 477 9.81 -16.39 7.07
CA GLY A 477 9.71 -14.99 6.70
C GLY A 477 10.89 -14.09 7.10
N LEU A 478 11.74 -14.53 8.04
CA LEU A 478 12.99 -13.82 8.40
C LEU A 478 14.05 -13.91 7.29
#